data_AF-A0AA95F769-F1
#
_entry.id   AF-A0AA95F769-F1
#
_cell.length_a   1.000
_cell.length_b   1.000
_cell.length_c   1.000
_cell.angle_alpha   90.00
_cell.angle_beta   90.00
_cell.angle_gamma   90.00
#
_symmetry.space_group_name_H-M   'P 1'
#
loop_
_entity.id
_entity.type
_entity.pdbx_description
1 polymer ?
#
loop_
_entity_poly.entity_id
_entity_poly.type
_entity_poly.pdbx_seq_one_letter_code
_entity_poly.pdbx_strand_id
1 'polypeptide(L)'
;MTWTTHRRAFLAASAAATLAPGAVRAQAAPTGDDAIARLYRSAMVIDGNLVGPFDDAAPLDRATAEQVLGSGLTAFKMTIGGSVGTYDAVNTDIAAFDKAIALSPDVYMKIRTADDLLAAKRAQRVGVIYSFEDAGMLDGKPANIDHFSALGVRVMQLSYNTVSPFASGVMAPQPSAGLTALGHEAVARINACGVTLDLSHADERSSLEALAASTRPAAITHAGCYSAYAHPRNKSDAVLRAVADGGGVVGLYGLSYISAGPEQQSLDDYMAHMLHALSVCGEDHVGIGSDAVLTPFDTSPESMAEWDASIAARKAAGVSAPGEGRPPFVTGLNRADRAEVIARALLDRGQPVRVVEKVLGANFQRLFAETWRV
;
A
#
# COMPACT_ATOMS: atom_id res chain seq x y z
N MET A 1 -30.71 66.42 -30.63
CA MET A 1 -31.35 65.16 -30.18
C MET A 1 -31.38 65.19 -28.66
N THR A 2 -32.39 65.84 -28.09
CA THR A 2 -33.62 65.25 -27.49
C THR A 2 -33.34 64.71 -26.09
N TRP A 3 -34.00 65.08 -24.99
CA TRP A 3 -34.80 66.23 -24.54
C TRP A 3 -34.71 66.20 -23.00
N THR A 4 -34.92 67.35 -22.38
CA THR A 4 -35.06 67.67 -20.95
C THR A 4 -35.95 66.75 -20.10
N THR A 5 -35.70 66.66 -18.77
CA THR A 5 -36.61 67.21 -17.73
C THR A 5 -36.10 67.06 -16.28
N HIS A 6 -36.61 67.97 -15.45
CA HIS A 6 -36.26 68.33 -14.08
C HIS A 6 -37.29 67.82 -13.05
N ARG A 7 -36.84 67.78 -11.77
CA ARG A 7 -37.51 68.19 -10.50
C ARG A 7 -38.46 67.24 -9.72
N ARG A 8 -38.14 67.18 -8.40
CA ARG A 8 -38.99 67.07 -7.17
C ARG A 8 -39.68 65.72 -6.90
N ALA A 9 -39.44 64.97 -5.80
CA ALA A 9 -39.47 65.22 -4.34
C ALA A 9 -40.76 64.68 -3.67
N PHE A 10 -40.64 63.65 -2.81
CA PHE A 10 -41.34 63.40 -1.51
C PHE A 10 -41.07 61.94 -1.07
N LEU A 11 -40.27 61.70 -0.01
CA LEU A 11 -40.61 61.51 1.42
C LEU A 11 -41.20 60.14 1.81
N ALA A 12 -40.44 59.48 2.71
CA ALA A 12 -40.86 58.63 3.83
C ALA A 12 -41.80 57.44 3.58
N ALA A 13 -41.24 56.23 3.73
CA ALA A 13 -41.92 55.12 4.39
C ALA A 13 -40.86 54.19 5.02
N SER A 14 -40.55 54.46 6.28
CA SER A 14 -39.90 53.51 7.18
C SER A 14 -40.84 52.35 7.44
N ALA A 15 -40.60 51.21 6.77
CA ALA A 15 -41.20 49.94 7.12
C ALA A 15 -40.22 49.16 8.00
N ALA A 16 -40.59 49.01 9.27
CA ALA A 16 -39.94 48.11 10.20
C ALA A 16 -40.08 46.67 9.68
N ALA A 17 -39.02 46.15 9.06
CA ALA A 17 -38.87 44.70 8.91
C ALA A 17 -38.29 44.17 10.22
N THR A 18 -39.14 43.57 11.04
CA THR A 18 -38.74 42.71 12.15
C THR A 18 -37.83 41.61 11.60
N LEU A 19 -36.52 41.75 11.85
CA LEU A 19 -35.57 40.65 11.71
C LEU A 19 -35.97 39.59 12.74
N ALA A 20 -36.69 38.57 12.30
CA ALA A 20 -36.74 37.33 13.04
C ALA A 20 -35.29 36.85 13.19
N PRO A 21 -34.84 36.46 14.40
CA PRO A 21 -33.52 35.87 14.54
C PRO A 21 -33.53 34.55 13.78
N GLY A 22 -32.97 34.57 12.57
CA GLY A 22 -32.61 33.37 11.86
C GLY A 22 -31.65 32.62 12.76
N ALA A 23 -32.13 31.54 13.36
CA ALA A 23 -31.27 30.60 14.05
C ALA A 23 -30.25 30.10 13.03
N VAL A 24 -29.05 30.66 13.05
CA VAL A 24 -27.86 29.97 12.55
C VAL A 24 -27.78 28.74 13.43
N ARG A 25 -28.38 27.64 12.97
CA ARG A 25 -28.15 26.33 13.54
C ARG A 25 -26.66 26.11 13.38
N ALA A 26 -25.90 26.27 14.46
CA ALA A 26 -24.56 25.76 14.55
C ALA A 26 -24.66 24.28 14.15
N GLN A 27 -24.13 23.94 12.97
CA GLN A 27 -23.94 22.54 12.62
C GLN A 27 -23.07 21.97 13.74
N ALA A 28 -23.62 20.97 14.45
CA ALA A 28 -22.85 20.23 15.42
C ALA A 28 -21.56 19.78 14.74
N ALA A 29 -20.43 19.95 15.44
CA ALA A 29 -19.17 19.42 14.96
C ALA A 29 -19.38 17.94 14.59
N PRO A 30 -18.84 17.46 13.46
CA PRO A 30 -18.87 16.05 13.10
C PRO A 30 -18.59 15.17 14.31
N THR A 31 -19.41 14.15 14.55
CA THR A 31 -18.96 13.05 15.41
C THR A 31 -17.73 12.40 14.77
N GLY A 32 -16.91 11.70 15.56
CA GLY A 32 -15.73 11.00 15.04
C GLY A 32 -16.06 10.09 13.85
N ASP A 33 -17.18 9.36 13.93
CA ASP A 33 -17.66 8.47 12.86
C ASP A 33 -17.97 9.21 11.55
N ASP A 34 -18.55 10.40 11.66
CA ASP A 34 -19.03 11.18 10.53
C ASP A 34 -17.87 11.90 9.81
N ALA A 35 -16.84 12.26 10.56
CA ALA A 35 -15.58 12.79 10.03
C ALA A 35 -14.77 11.71 9.29
N ILE A 36 -14.70 10.50 9.85
CA ILE A 36 -13.97 9.37 9.26
C ILE A 36 -14.62 8.90 7.97
N ALA A 37 -15.94 8.72 7.99
CA ALA A 37 -16.66 8.31 6.79
C ALA A 37 -16.53 9.35 5.66
N ARG A 38 -16.46 10.65 5.99
CA ARG A 38 -16.18 11.70 5.01
C ARG A 38 -14.75 11.63 4.48
N LEU A 39 -13.76 11.55 5.37
CA LEU A 39 -12.35 11.42 5.00
C LEU A 39 -12.14 10.20 4.08
N TYR A 40 -12.64 9.04 4.49
CA TYR A 40 -12.43 7.78 3.78
C TYR A 40 -13.03 7.80 2.37
N ARG A 41 -14.20 8.44 2.19
CA ARG A 41 -14.78 8.62 0.86
C ARG A 41 -13.93 9.48 -0.07
N SER A 42 -13.35 10.58 0.43
CA SER A 42 -12.56 11.49 -0.39
C SER A 42 -11.09 11.11 -0.52
N ALA A 43 -10.52 10.43 0.48
CA ALA A 43 -9.10 10.13 0.56
C ALA A 43 -8.68 9.14 -0.53
N MET A 44 -7.43 9.29 -0.98
CA MET A 44 -6.73 8.24 -1.69
C MET A 44 -6.40 7.13 -0.70
N VAL A 45 -6.93 5.92 -0.92
CA VAL A 45 -6.67 4.76 -0.07
C VAL A 45 -5.85 3.76 -0.86
N ILE A 46 -4.60 3.54 -0.46
CA ILE A 46 -3.64 2.66 -1.14
C ILE A 46 -3.06 1.68 -0.13
N ASP A 47 -3.22 0.39 -0.40
CA ASP A 47 -2.49 -0.66 0.29
C ASP A 47 -1.22 -1.03 -0.49
N GLY A 48 -0.07 -0.81 0.15
CA GLY A 48 1.25 -1.08 -0.39
C GLY A 48 1.54 -2.56 -0.59
N ASN A 49 0.80 -3.49 0.01
CA ASN A 49 0.89 -4.90 -0.34
C ASN A 49 -0.38 -5.66 0.04
N LEU A 50 -1.09 -6.20 -0.95
CA LEU A 50 -2.35 -6.88 -0.71
C LEU A 50 -2.61 -7.96 -1.77
N VAL A 51 -3.20 -9.07 -1.34
CA VAL A 51 -3.63 -10.15 -2.24
C VAL A 51 -5.13 -9.99 -2.51
N GLY A 52 -5.47 -9.34 -3.61
CA GLY A 52 -6.85 -9.28 -4.13
C GLY A 52 -7.35 -10.61 -4.72
N PRO A 53 -8.66 -10.87 -4.71
CA PRO A 53 -9.25 -12.02 -5.39
C PRO A 53 -9.27 -11.80 -6.91
N PHE A 54 -8.73 -12.74 -7.68
CA PHE A 54 -8.75 -12.73 -9.14
C PHE A 54 -9.23 -14.07 -9.69
N ASP A 55 -9.96 -14.00 -10.79
CA ASP A 55 -10.38 -15.14 -11.59
C ASP A 55 -10.18 -14.73 -13.06
N ASP A 56 -9.36 -15.48 -13.79
CA ASP A 56 -9.09 -15.26 -15.21
C ASP A 56 -9.95 -16.15 -16.12
N ALA A 57 -10.77 -17.04 -15.56
CA ALA A 57 -11.72 -17.88 -16.27
C ALA A 57 -13.10 -17.22 -16.39
N ALA A 58 -13.54 -16.46 -15.38
CA ALA A 58 -14.83 -15.78 -15.35
C ALA A 58 -14.74 -14.39 -14.66
N PRO A 59 -15.73 -13.50 -14.88
CA PRO A 59 -15.88 -12.30 -14.05
C PRO A 59 -16.01 -12.67 -12.57
N LEU A 60 -15.55 -11.79 -11.69
CA LEU A 60 -15.75 -11.95 -10.25
C LEU A 60 -17.23 -12.14 -9.93
N ASP A 61 -17.52 -13.09 -9.04
CA ASP A 61 -18.86 -13.25 -8.53
C ASP A 61 -19.31 -11.98 -7.79
N ARG A 62 -20.63 -11.79 -7.74
CA ARG A 62 -21.22 -10.58 -7.19
C ARG A 62 -20.82 -10.32 -5.73
N ALA A 63 -20.76 -11.36 -4.89
CA ALA A 63 -20.46 -11.19 -3.47
C ALA A 63 -19.00 -10.76 -3.27
N THR A 64 -18.08 -11.36 -4.01
CA THR A 64 -16.67 -10.96 -3.99
C THR A 64 -16.48 -9.54 -4.56
N ALA A 65 -17.14 -9.20 -5.67
CA ALA A 65 -17.11 -7.86 -6.25
C ALA A 65 -17.62 -6.79 -5.26
N GLU A 66 -18.71 -7.07 -4.54
CA GLU A 66 -19.26 -6.17 -3.51
C GLU A 66 -18.27 -5.98 -2.35
N GLN A 67 -17.52 -7.00 -1.93
CA GLN A 67 -16.46 -6.86 -0.92
C GLN A 67 -15.28 -6.02 -1.42
N VAL A 68 -14.83 -6.25 -2.66
CA VAL A 68 -13.73 -5.49 -3.26
C VAL A 68 -14.09 -4.01 -3.36
N LEU A 69 -15.25 -3.68 -3.93
CA LEU A 69 -15.72 -2.31 -4.06
C LEU A 69 -16.05 -1.67 -2.70
N GLY A 70 -16.57 -2.46 -1.76
CA GLY A 70 -16.88 -2.05 -0.39
C GLY A 70 -15.67 -1.85 0.51
N SER A 71 -14.48 -2.30 0.10
CA SER A 71 -13.24 -2.12 0.87
C SER A 71 -12.86 -0.66 1.06
N GLY A 72 -13.29 0.22 0.15
CA GLY A 72 -12.90 1.63 0.09
C GLY A 72 -11.49 1.88 -0.47
N LEU A 73 -10.79 0.83 -0.91
CA LEU A 73 -9.51 0.95 -1.60
C LEU A 73 -9.67 1.73 -2.89
N THR A 74 -8.71 2.60 -3.16
CA THR A 74 -8.52 3.20 -4.48
C THR A 74 -7.57 2.38 -5.32
N ALA A 75 -6.51 1.85 -4.71
CA ALA A 75 -5.61 0.90 -5.35
C ALA A 75 -4.92 0.00 -4.32
N PHE A 76 -4.34 -1.10 -4.79
CA PHE A 76 -3.39 -1.89 -4.03
C PHE A 76 -2.27 -2.41 -4.91
N LYS A 77 -1.09 -2.62 -4.33
CA LYS A 77 0.02 -3.33 -4.99
C LYS A 77 -0.18 -4.83 -4.84
N MET A 78 -0.18 -5.51 -5.99
CA MET A 78 -0.34 -6.96 -6.13
C MET A 78 0.95 -7.56 -6.65
N THR A 79 1.42 -8.60 -5.97
CA THR A 79 2.60 -9.37 -6.35
C THR A 79 2.25 -10.37 -7.44
N ILE A 80 2.99 -10.31 -8.55
CA ILE A 80 2.87 -11.25 -9.67
C ILE A 80 4.05 -12.23 -9.63
N GLY A 81 3.80 -13.53 -9.81
CA GLY A 81 4.82 -14.59 -9.80
C GLY A 81 5.26 -15.08 -8.41
N GLY A 82 4.96 -14.35 -7.34
CA GLY A 82 5.34 -14.74 -5.97
C GLY A 82 6.85 -14.89 -5.78
N SER A 83 7.26 -15.81 -4.90
CA SER A 83 8.67 -16.03 -4.50
C SER A 83 9.43 -17.05 -5.34
N VAL A 84 8.79 -17.63 -6.36
CA VAL A 84 9.35 -18.70 -7.21
C VAL A 84 9.09 -18.48 -8.70
N GLY A 85 8.59 -17.29 -9.07
CA GLY A 85 8.25 -16.95 -10.45
C GLY A 85 9.47 -16.91 -11.35
N THR A 86 9.40 -17.58 -12.49
CA THR A 86 10.41 -17.51 -13.56
C THR A 86 10.02 -16.47 -14.60
N TYR A 87 10.96 -16.09 -15.48
CA TYR A 87 10.69 -15.14 -16.57
C TYR A 87 9.47 -15.55 -17.41
N ASP A 88 9.41 -16.79 -17.89
CA ASP A 88 8.33 -17.27 -18.76
C ASP A 88 6.98 -17.41 -18.03
N ALA A 89 7.01 -17.93 -16.79
CA ALA A 89 5.81 -18.09 -15.98
C ALA A 89 5.16 -16.74 -15.69
N VAL A 90 5.96 -15.74 -15.30
CA VAL A 90 5.46 -14.41 -14.96
C VAL A 90 4.89 -13.66 -16.17
N ASN A 91 5.42 -13.89 -17.38
CA ASN A 91 4.78 -13.36 -18.60
C ASN A 91 3.36 -13.92 -18.79
N THR A 92 3.17 -15.21 -18.48
CA THR A 92 1.86 -15.87 -18.53
C THR A 92 0.94 -15.32 -17.43
N ASP A 93 1.46 -15.17 -16.21
CA ASP A 93 0.72 -14.63 -15.08
C ASP A 93 0.23 -13.20 -15.37
N ILE A 94 1.09 -12.32 -15.89
CA ILE A 94 0.70 -10.95 -16.27
C ILE A 94 -0.48 -10.98 -17.26
N ALA A 95 -0.46 -11.86 -18.26
CA ALA A 95 -1.55 -11.99 -19.21
C ALA A 95 -2.85 -12.50 -18.56
N ALA A 96 -2.73 -13.42 -17.60
CA ALA A 96 -3.87 -13.91 -16.83
C ALA A 96 -4.49 -12.80 -15.95
N PHE A 97 -3.67 -12.00 -15.27
CA PHE A 97 -4.16 -10.85 -14.51
C PHE A 97 -4.77 -9.78 -15.41
N ASP A 98 -4.19 -9.50 -16.58
CA ASP A 98 -4.78 -8.57 -17.56
C ASP A 98 -6.16 -9.06 -18.02
N LYS A 99 -6.29 -10.37 -18.27
CA LYS A 99 -7.56 -11.01 -18.60
C LYS A 99 -8.57 -10.93 -17.45
N ALA A 100 -8.18 -11.22 -16.22
CA ALA A 100 -9.05 -11.13 -15.04
C ALA A 100 -9.57 -9.70 -14.82
N ILE A 101 -8.72 -8.68 -15.00
CA ILE A 101 -9.14 -7.27 -14.95
C ILE A 101 -10.13 -6.96 -16.08
N ALA A 102 -9.87 -7.44 -17.30
CA ALA A 102 -10.77 -7.23 -18.44
C ALA A 102 -12.13 -7.94 -18.30
N LEU A 103 -12.18 -9.07 -17.58
CA LEU A 103 -13.41 -9.79 -17.25
C LEU A 103 -14.23 -9.09 -16.16
N SER A 104 -13.60 -8.27 -15.31
CA SER A 104 -14.26 -7.53 -14.21
C SER A 104 -14.03 -6.01 -14.33
N PRO A 105 -14.37 -5.37 -15.46
CA PRO A 105 -13.97 -3.99 -15.76
C PRO A 105 -14.68 -2.93 -14.91
N ASP A 106 -15.81 -3.29 -14.31
CA ASP A 106 -16.57 -2.47 -13.35
C ASP A 106 -16.00 -2.53 -11.92
N VAL A 107 -15.09 -3.49 -11.66
CA VAL A 107 -14.45 -3.68 -10.35
C VAL A 107 -13.00 -3.20 -10.39
N TYR A 108 -12.22 -3.68 -11.36
CA TYR A 108 -10.78 -3.46 -11.39
C TYR A 108 -10.33 -2.49 -12.48
N MET A 109 -9.18 -1.86 -12.24
CA MET A 109 -8.43 -1.09 -13.23
C MET A 109 -6.93 -1.38 -13.07
N LYS A 110 -6.23 -1.69 -14.17
CA LYS A 110 -4.76 -1.77 -14.13
C LYS A 110 -4.16 -0.38 -13.97
N ILE A 111 -3.24 -0.22 -13.03
CA ILE A 111 -2.55 1.05 -12.77
C ILE A 111 -1.16 1.01 -13.38
N ARG A 112 -0.87 1.95 -14.29
CA ARG A 112 0.44 2.09 -14.95
C ARG A 112 1.08 3.43 -14.68
N THR A 113 0.32 4.41 -14.24
CA THR A 113 0.73 5.79 -13.98
C THR A 113 0.05 6.32 -12.71
N ALA A 114 0.57 7.42 -12.17
CA ALA A 114 -0.08 8.11 -11.05
C ALA A 114 -1.46 8.68 -11.44
N ASP A 115 -1.68 9.05 -12.70
CA ASP A 115 -2.97 9.54 -13.17
C ASP A 115 -4.04 8.44 -13.19
N ASP A 116 -3.63 7.18 -13.38
CA ASP A 116 -4.53 6.03 -13.30
C ASP A 116 -5.09 5.86 -11.88
N LEU A 117 -4.33 6.20 -10.83
CA LEU A 117 -4.85 6.19 -9.44
C LEU A 117 -6.02 7.16 -9.28
N LEU A 118 -5.89 8.36 -9.85
CA LEU A 118 -6.95 9.36 -9.85
C LEU A 118 -8.14 8.91 -10.72
N ALA A 119 -7.86 8.24 -11.84
CA ALA A 119 -8.91 7.69 -12.72
C ALA A 119 -9.69 6.57 -12.04
N ALA A 120 -9.01 5.64 -11.34
CA ALA A 120 -9.62 4.58 -10.56
C ALA A 120 -10.55 5.15 -9.48
N LYS A 121 -10.08 6.15 -8.71
CA LYS A 121 -10.90 6.85 -7.71
C LYS A 121 -12.18 7.44 -8.32
N ARG A 122 -12.04 8.20 -9.42
CA ARG A 122 -13.19 8.85 -10.09
C ARG A 122 -14.17 7.84 -10.66
N ALA A 123 -13.66 6.74 -11.19
CA ALA A 123 -14.48 5.68 -11.75
C ALA A 123 -15.05 4.72 -10.69
N GLN A 124 -14.72 4.92 -9.40
CA GLN A 124 -15.09 4.03 -8.29
C GLN A 124 -14.69 2.57 -8.54
N ARG A 125 -13.50 2.37 -9.13
CA ARG A 125 -12.88 1.06 -9.36
C ARG A 125 -11.65 0.91 -8.49
N VAL A 126 -11.28 -0.32 -8.19
CA VAL A 126 -10.08 -0.64 -7.42
C VAL A 126 -8.90 -0.83 -8.38
N GLY A 127 -7.90 0.04 -8.23
CA GLY A 127 -6.66 -0.01 -8.97
C GLY A 127 -5.79 -1.21 -8.57
N VAL A 128 -5.20 -1.88 -9.55
CA VAL A 128 -4.24 -2.97 -9.35
C VAL A 128 -2.88 -2.52 -9.87
N ILE A 129 -1.91 -2.37 -8.96
CA ILE A 129 -0.53 -2.01 -9.28
C ILE A 129 0.28 -3.30 -9.36
N TYR A 130 0.81 -3.63 -10.54
CA TYR A 130 1.60 -4.84 -10.71
C TYR A 130 3.00 -4.67 -10.14
N SER A 131 3.49 -5.71 -9.50
CA SER A 131 4.77 -5.70 -8.82
C SER A 131 5.43 -7.06 -8.74
N PHE A 132 6.72 -7.07 -8.42
CA PHE A 132 7.48 -8.26 -8.07
C PHE A 132 8.08 -8.14 -6.67
N GLU A 133 7.85 -9.15 -5.83
CA GLU A 133 8.51 -9.29 -4.52
C GLU A 133 9.79 -10.12 -4.59
N ASP A 134 10.00 -10.86 -5.67
CA ASP A 134 11.23 -11.58 -5.89
C ASP A 134 11.93 -11.06 -7.15
N ALA A 135 13.18 -11.49 -7.36
CA ALA A 135 13.97 -11.13 -8.52
C ALA A 135 14.17 -12.29 -9.51
N GLY A 136 13.63 -13.48 -9.24
CA GLY A 136 13.77 -14.67 -10.08
C GLY A 136 13.29 -14.45 -11.51
N MET A 137 12.19 -13.71 -11.68
CA MET A 137 11.68 -13.36 -13.02
C MET A 137 12.60 -12.42 -13.80
N LEU A 138 13.52 -11.72 -13.16
CA LEU A 138 14.53 -10.92 -13.86
C LEU A 138 15.64 -11.79 -14.46
N ASP A 139 15.76 -13.07 -14.06
CA ASP A 139 16.69 -14.05 -14.63
C ASP A 139 18.15 -13.54 -14.68
N GLY A 140 18.58 -12.80 -13.65
CA GLY A 140 19.91 -12.21 -13.57
C GLY A 140 20.21 -11.16 -14.65
N LYS A 141 19.20 -10.60 -15.31
CA LYS A 141 19.35 -9.66 -16.42
C LYS A 141 18.61 -8.35 -16.11
N PRO A 142 19.32 -7.27 -15.75
CA PRO A 142 18.70 -5.94 -15.57
C PRO A 142 17.86 -5.47 -16.76
N ALA A 143 18.21 -5.87 -17.99
CA ALA A 143 17.43 -5.55 -19.19
C ALA A 143 15.98 -6.11 -19.18
N ASN A 144 15.68 -7.13 -18.37
CA ASN A 144 14.32 -7.63 -18.23
C ASN A 144 13.41 -6.65 -17.47
N ILE A 145 13.97 -5.69 -16.72
CA ILE A 145 13.21 -4.61 -16.06
C ILE A 145 12.47 -3.77 -17.11
N ASP A 146 13.09 -3.52 -18.26
CA ASP A 146 12.49 -2.77 -19.38
C ASP A 146 11.22 -3.46 -19.88
N HIS A 147 11.34 -4.77 -20.10
CA HIS A 147 10.27 -5.62 -20.62
C HIS A 147 9.09 -5.62 -19.66
N PHE A 148 9.33 -5.90 -18.37
CA PHE A 148 8.26 -5.92 -17.38
C PHE A 148 7.69 -4.53 -17.08
N SER A 149 8.51 -3.47 -17.16
CA SER A 149 7.99 -2.09 -17.11
C SER A 149 7.08 -1.79 -18.31
N ALA A 150 7.42 -2.25 -19.52
CA ALA A 150 6.54 -2.12 -20.69
C ALA A 150 5.23 -2.90 -20.51
N LEU A 151 5.26 -4.05 -19.82
CA LEU A 151 4.06 -4.80 -19.44
C LEU A 151 3.26 -4.17 -18.29
N GLY A 152 3.77 -3.12 -17.65
CA GLY A 152 3.06 -2.32 -16.64
C GLY A 152 3.39 -2.68 -15.21
N VAL A 153 4.46 -3.46 -14.96
CA VAL A 153 5.00 -3.66 -13.62
C VAL A 153 5.63 -2.35 -13.15
N ARG A 154 5.30 -1.91 -11.93
CA ARG A 154 5.63 -0.57 -11.43
C ARG A 154 6.30 -0.53 -10.07
N VAL A 155 6.41 -1.68 -9.41
CA VAL A 155 7.16 -1.83 -8.16
C VAL A 155 7.96 -3.13 -8.24
N MET A 156 9.26 -3.10 -7.91
CA MET A 156 10.10 -4.30 -7.98
C MET A 156 11.05 -4.38 -6.78
N GLN A 157 11.13 -5.56 -6.20
CA GLN A 157 12.18 -5.94 -5.25
C GLN A 157 13.35 -6.62 -5.99
N LEU A 158 14.53 -6.60 -5.35
CA LEU A 158 15.73 -7.27 -5.86
C LEU A 158 16.08 -8.55 -5.09
N SER A 159 15.29 -8.94 -4.09
CA SER A 159 15.49 -10.16 -3.29
C SER A 159 14.22 -10.53 -2.54
N TYR A 160 13.96 -11.82 -2.33
CA TYR A 160 12.94 -12.33 -1.41
C TYR A 160 13.54 -13.25 -0.35
N ASN A 161 13.70 -12.75 0.88
CA ASN A 161 14.22 -13.46 2.04
C ASN A 161 15.65 -14.01 1.94
N THR A 162 16.05 -14.69 0.87
CA THR A 162 17.37 -15.28 0.68
C THR A 162 18.22 -14.44 -0.29
N VAL A 163 19.38 -14.97 -0.69
CA VAL A 163 20.25 -14.31 -1.66
C VAL A 163 19.68 -14.42 -3.08
N SER A 164 19.73 -13.32 -3.82
CA SER A 164 19.49 -13.29 -5.26
C SER A 164 20.80 -12.91 -5.99
N PRO A 165 20.84 -12.96 -7.34
CA PRO A 165 21.96 -12.39 -8.09
C PRO A 165 22.20 -10.89 -7.86
N PHE A 166 21.19 -10.17 -7.35
CA PHE A 166 21.18 -8.71 -7.23
C PHE A 166 21.43 -8.22 -5.80
N ALA A 167 20.90 -8.91 -4.79
CA ALA A 167 20.90 -8.43 -3.41
C ALA A 167 20.74 -9.56 -2.39
N SER A 168 21.06 -9.25 -1.13
CA SER A 168 20.80 -10.14 0.01
C SER A 168 19.43 -9.85 0.64
N GLY A 169 18.60 -10.89 0.80
CA GLY A 169 17.34 -10.81 1.53
C GLY A 169 17.53 -10.91 3.06
N VAL A 170 16.47 -10.62 3.82
CA VAL A 170 16.49 -10.56 5.31
C VAL A 170 16.93 -11.82 6.05
N MET A 171 16.95 -12.97 5.38
CA MET A 171 17.39 -14.28 5.88
C MET A 171 18.68 -14.76 5.20
N ALA A 172 19.37 -13.89 4.46
CA ALA A 172 20.65 -14.23 3.84
C ALA A 172 21.69 -14.60 4.93
N PRO A 173 22.62 -15.54 4.62
CA PRO A 173 23.72 -15.86 5.52
C PRO A 173 24.52 -14.62 5.92
N GLN A 174 25.02 -14.62 7.16
CA GLN A 174 25.88 -13.55 7.65
C GLN A 174 27.36 -13.95 7.55
N PRO A 175 28.26 -13.02 7.18
CA PRO A 175 27.99 -11.63 6.84
C PRO A 175 27.26 -11.48 5.50
N SER A 176 26.32 -10.54 5.45
CA SER A 176 25.57 -10.18 4.24
C SER A 176 26.49 -9.84 3.05
N ALA A 177 26.13 -10.31 1.86
CA ALA A 177 26.77 -9.92 0.61
C ALA A 177 26.37 -8.51 0.15
N GLY A 178 25.28 -7.95 0.70
CA GLY A 178 24.77 -6.64 0.32
C GLY A 178 24.20 -6.60 -1.11
N LEU A 179 24.21 -5.41 -1.70
CA LEU A 179 23.89 -5.15 -3.10
C LEU A 179 25.08 -5.55 -3.99
N THR A 180 24.84 -6.38 -4.99
CA THR A 180 25.90 -6.83 -5.91
C THR A 180 26.16 -5.79 -7.01
N ALA A 181 27.22 -5.96 -7.79
CA ALA A 181 27.45 -5.13 -8.99
C ALA A 181 26.25 -5.17 -9.95
N LEU A 182 25.68 -6.36 -10.14
CA LEU A 182 24.46 -6.54 -10.93
C LEU A 182 23.24 -5.86 -10.27
N GLY A 183 23.18 -5.85 -8.94
CA GLY A 183 22.20 -5.11 -8.17
C GLY A 183 22.27 -3.60 -8.41
N HIS A 184 23.46 -3.01 -8.48
CA HIS A 184 23.64 -1.61 -8.84
C HIS A 184 23.11 -1.30 -10.25
N GLU A 185 23.38 -2.17 -11.23
CA GLU A 185 22.82 -2.05 -12.58
C GLU A 185 21.29 -2.14 -12.57
N ALA A 186 20.72 -3.06 -11.78
CA ALA A 186 19.29 -3.23 -11.63
C ALA A 186 18.61 -2.03 -10.97
N VAL A 187 19.19 -1.45 -9.91
CA VAL A 187 18.70 -0.21 -9.28
C VAL A 187 18.68 0.91 -10.31
N ALA A 188 19.79 1.16 -11.00
CA ALA A 188 19.85 2.19 -12.04
C ALA A 188 18.80 1.97 -13.13
N ARG A 189 18.55 0.71 -13.53
CA ARG A 189 17.53 0.41 -14.53
C ARG A 189 16.09 0.60 -14.02
N ILE A 190 15.80 0.22 -12.78
CA ILE A 190 14.52 0.51 -12.09
C ILE A 190 14.25 2.03 -12.11
N ASN A 191 15.22 2.85 -11.70
CA ASN A 191 15.09 4.31 -11.71
C ASN A 191 14.88 4.88 -13.13
N ALA A 192 15.56 4.34 -14.13
CA ALA A 192 15.47 4.79 -15.51
C ALA A 192 14.15 4.38 -16.20
N CYS A 193 13.54 3.27 -15.80
CA CYS A 193 12.29 2.75 -16.36
C CYS A 193 11.02 3.31 -15.68
N GLY A 194 11.16 4.21 -14.71
CA GLY A 194 10.01 4.73 -13.95
C GLY A 194 9.35 3.65 -13.09
N VAL A 195 10.15 2.80 -12.44
CA VAL A 195 9.68 1.75 -11.52
C VAL A 195 10.10 2.12 -10.10
N THR A 196 9.25 1.87 -9.12
CA THR A 196 9.61 2.06 -7.70
C THR A 196 10.45 0.89 -7.21
N LEU A 197 11.62 1.17 -6.67
CA LEU A 197 12.43 0.19 -5.94
C LEU A 197 11.76 -0.14 -4.60
N ASP A 198 11.57 -1.42 -4.31
CA ASP A 198 11.04 -1.90 -3.03
C ASP A 198 12.09 -2.71 -2.25
N LEU A 199 12.20 -2.41 -0.96
CA LEU A 199 13.22 -2.95 -0.05
C LEU A 199 12.62 -3.87 1.02
N SER A 200 11.33 -4.20 0.97
CA SER A 200 10.64 -4.91 2.07
C SER A 200 11.33 -6.20 2.52
N HIS A 201 11.83 -7.00 1.58
CA HIS A 201 12.54 -8.25 1.87
C HIS A 201 14.06 -8.18 1.82
N ALA A 202 14.65 -7.03 1.48
CA ALA A 202 16.10 -6.85 1.51
C ALA A 202 16.62 -6.85 2.96
N ASP A 203 17.84 -7.33 3.20
CA ASP A 203 18.46 -7.14 4.52
C ASP A 203 18.90 -5.69 4.75
N GLU A 204 19.47 -5.41 5.94
CA GLU A 204 19.91 -4.07 6.32
C GLU A 204 20.96 -3.52 5.35
N ARG A 205 22.00 -4.30 5.06
CA ARG A 205 23.11 -3.88 4.19
C ARG A 205 22.63 -3.57 2.78
N SER A 206 21.87 -4.48 2.17
CA SER A 206 21.33 -4.30 0.81
C SER A 206 20.35 -3.12 0.76
N SER A 207 19.54 -2.92 1.81
CA SER A 207 18.63 -1.77 1.89
C SER A 207 19.40 -0.45 1.87
N LEU A 208 20.44 -0.31 2.71
CA LEU A 208 21.23 0.92 2.80
C LEU A 208 22.08 1.18 1.54
N GLU A 209 22.71 0.14 0.98
CA GLU A 209 23.48 0.26 -0.27
C GLU A 209 22.59 0.61 -1.46
N ALA A 210 21.39 0.03 -1.55
CA ALA A 210 20.44 0.35 -2.61
C ALA A 210 19.86 1.76 -2.47
N LEU A 211 19.57 2.23 -1.25
CA LEU A 211 19.17 3.63 -1.00
C LEU A 211 20.27 4.61 -1.40
N ALA A 212 21.54 4.30 -1.12
CA ALA A 212 22.66 5.13 -1.52
C ALA A 212 22.89 5.14 -3.05
N ALA A 213 22.57 4.05 -3.73
CA ALA A 213 22.70 3.93 -5.18
C ALA A 213 21.51 4.50 -5.97
N SER A 214 20.32 4.52 -5.38
CA SER A 214 19.09 4.94 -6.05
C SER A 214 19.06 6.45 -6.27
N THR A 215 18.74 6.88 -7.50
CA THR A 215 18.58 8.30 -7.84
C THR A 215 17.14 8.80 -7.68
N ARG A 216 16.24 7.95 -7.18
CA ARG A 216 14.84 8.27 -6.87
C ARG A 216 14.45 7.69 -5.51
N PRO A 217 13.37 8.18 -4.88
CA PRO A 217 12.86 7.57 -3.67
C PRO A 217 12.55 6.07 -3.84
N ALA A 218 12.74 5.31 -2.77
CA ALA A 218 12.40 3.89 -2.69
C ALA A 218 11.24 3.66 -1.70
N ALA A 219 10.65 2.46 -1.75
CA ALA A 219 9.64 2.01 -0.81
C ALA A 219 10.19 0.91 0.10
N ILE A 220 9.63 0.83 1.29
CA ILE A 220 9.34 -0.45 1.93
C ILE A 220 7.84 -0.60 1.79
N THR A 221 7.37 -1.41 0.86
CA THR A 221 5.92 -1.56 0.66
C THR A 221 5.22 -2.25 1.82
N HIS A 222 5.90 -3.17 2.52
CA HIS A 222 5.35 -3.91 3.65
C HIS A 222 6.44 -4.42 4.61
N ALA A 223 6.51 -3.88 5.83
CA ALA A 223 7.38 -4.40 6.89
C ALA A 223 6.80 -4.11 8.28
N GLY A 224 7.42 -4.64 9.34
CA GLY A 224 7.27 -4.11 10.69
C GLY A 224 8.52 -3.35 11.17
N CYS A 225 8.50 -2.84 12.40
CA CYS A 225 9.58 -2.07 13.01
C CYS A 225 10.35 -2.95 14.00
N TYR A 226 11.66 -3.06 13.84
CA TYR A 226 12.48 -3.96 14.66
C TYR A 226 12.50 -3.52 16.13
N SER A 227 12.52 -2.21 16.38
CA SER A 227 12.47 -1.64 17.73
C SER A 227 11.14 -1.90 18.45
N ALA A 228 10.05 -2.15 17.72
CA ALA A 228 8.76 -2.54 18.31
C ALA A 228 8.70 -4.06 18.59
N TYR A 229 9.19 -4.87 17.63
CA TYR A 229 9.37 -6.30 17.84
C TYR A 229 10.58 -6.81 17.04
N ALA A 230 11.53 -7.43 17.73
CA ALA A 230 12.78 -7.89 17.12
C ALA A 230 12.54 -9.14 16.25
N HIS A 231 12.50 -8.94 14.94
CA HIS A 231 12.29 -10.01 13.96
C HIS A 231 13.04 -9.71 12.66
N PRO A 232 13.62 -10.70 11.95
CA PRO A 232 14.35 -10.46 10.70
C PRO A 232 13.52 -9.77 9.60
N ARG A 233 12.19 -10.00 9.57
CA ARG A 233 11.27 -9.32 8.63
C ARG A 233 10.89 -7.90 9.06
N ASN A 234 11.40 -7.42 10.19
CA ASN A 234 11.20 -6.05 10.66
C ASN A 234 12.44 -5.21 10.40
N LYS A 235 12.24 -3.93 10.09
CA LYS A 235 13.30 -3.00 9.68
C LYS A 235 13.83 -2.22 10.86
N SER A 236 15.15 -2.05 10.91
CA SER A 236 15.81 -1.21 11.91
C SER A 236 15.46 0.26 11.70
N ASP A 237 15.52 1.05 12.76
CA ASP A 237 15.24 2.49 12.67
C ASP A 237 16.22 3.21 11.74
N ALA A 238 17.42 2.66 11.54
CA ALA A 238 18.38 3.18 10.56
C ALA A 238 17.85 3.05 9.12
N VAL A 239 17.33 1.89 8.75
CA VAL A 239 16.73 1.68 7.42
C VAL A 239 15.45 2.51 7.27
N LEU A 240 14.60 2.53 8.30
CA LEU A 240 13.36 3.32 8.31
C LEU A 240 13.64 4.82 8.06
N ARG A 241 14.60 5.40 8.80
CA ARG A 241 15.04 6.79 8.57
C ARG A 241 15.66 6.99 7.20
N ALA A 242 16.52 6.08 6.73
CA ALA A 242 17.16 6.22 5.43
C ALA A 242 16.14 6.23 4.27
N VAL A 243 15.07 5.43 4.37
CA VAL A 243 13.95 5.48 3.42
C VAL A 243 13.25 6.84 3.49
N ALA A 244 12.94 7.34 4.69
CA ALA A 244 12.27 8.62 4.88
C ALA A 244 13.12 9.80 4.36
N ASP A 245 14.40 9.86 4.75
CA ASP A 245 15.36 10.89 4.33
C ASP A 245 15.55 10.91 2.80
N GLY A 246 15.43 9.74 2.16
CA GLY A 246 15.42 9.60 0.69
C GLY A 246 14.09 9.93 0.01
N GLY A 247 13.10 10.46 0.73
CA GLY A 247 11.78 10.80 0.19
C GLY A 247 10.81 9.61 0.06
N GLY A 248 11.18 8.44 0.56
CA GLY A 248 10.46 7.17 0.42
C GLY A 248 9.23 7.02 1.32
N VAL A 249 8.62 5.83 1.31
CA VAL A 249 7.47 5.48 2.17
C VAL A 249 7.65 4.07 2.73
N VAL A 250 7.26 3.89 3.99
CA VAL A 250 7.23 2.61 4.71
C VAL A 250 5.77 2.20 4.95
N GLY A 251 5.33 1.15 4.28
CA GLY A 251 4.05 0.48 4.51
C GLY A 251 4.17 -0.56 5.62
N LEU A 252 3.21 -0.58 6.55
CA LEU A 252 3.21 -1.49 7.68
C LEU A 252 2.30 -2.70 7.43
N TYR A 253 2.87 -3.91 7.60
CA TYR A 253 2.11 -5.16 7.50
C TYR A 253 1.42 -5.58 8.79
N GLY A 254 0.44 -6.48 8.66
CA GLY A 254 -0.32 -7.08 9.75
C GLY A 254 0.03 -8.54 10.04
N LEU A 255 1.23 -8.99 9.68
CA LEU A 255 1.64 -10.39 9.78
C LEU A 255 2.04 -10.85 11.18
N SER A 256 2.24 -12.16 11.32
CA SER A 256 2.75 -12.85 12.51
C SER A 256 4.15 -12.41 13.00
N TYR A 257 4.76 -11.42 12.37
CA TYR A 257 6.08 -10.91 12.71
C TYR A 257 6.03 -9.59 13.50
N ILE A 258 4.85 -9.15 13.96
CA ILE A 258 4.69 -7.89 14.72
C ILE A 258 4.52 -8.09 16.22
N SER A 259 4.42 -9.33 16.69
CA SER A 259 4.28 -9.64 18.11
C SER A 259 4.77 -11.05 18.42
N ALA A 260 4.99 -11.34 19.70
CA ALA A 260 5.27 -12.70 20.15
C ALA A 260 4.05 -13.61 19.93
N GLY A 261 4.30 -14.88 19.56
CA GLY A 261 3.27 -15.92 19.57
C GLY A 261 3.10 -16.58 20.95
N PRO A 262 2.13 -17.49 21.13
CA PRO A 262 1.32 -18.11 20.08
C PRO A 262 0.00 -17.37 19.77
N GLU A 263 -0.40 -16.38 20.58
CA GLU A 263 -1.66 -15.66 20.39
C GLU A 263 -1.68 -14.88 19.08
N GLN A 264 -2.86 -14.67 18.48
CA GLN A 264 -2.99 -13.86 17.27
C GLN A 264 -2.63 -12.41 17.57
N GLN A 265 -1.87 -11.77 16.68
CA GLN A 265 -1.53 -10.36 16.80
C GLN A 265 -2.78 -9.48 16.88
N SER A 266 -2.76 -8.52 17.79
CA SER A 266 -3.86 -7.61 18.10
C SER A 266 -3.74 -6.31 17.33
N LEU A 267 -4.84 -5.54 17.26
CA LEU A 267 -4.81 -4.19 16.70
C LEU A 267 -3.81 -3.28 17.44
N ASP A 268 -3.61 -3.49 18.74
CA ASP A 268 -2.62 -2.75 19.52
C ASP A 268 -1.19 -3.06 19.09
N ASP A 269 -0.87 -4.33 18.78
CA ASP A 269 0.44 -4.72 18.24
C ASP A 269 0.71 -4.02 16.89
N TYR A 270 -0.29 -4.01 16.00
CA TYR A 270 -0.20 -3.29 14.73
C TYR A 270 0.00 -1.78 14.94
N MET A 271 -0.77 -1.19 15.86
CA MET A 271 -0.69 0.23 16.15
C MET A 271 0.63 0.62 16.82
N ALA A 272 1.26 -0.27 17.60
CA ALA A 272 2.59 -0.03 18.15
C ALA A 272 3.64 0.14 17.03
N HIS A 273 3.58 -0.71 16.00
CA HIS A 273 4.43 -0.59 14.81
C HIS A 273 4.12 0.69 14.01
N MET A 274 2.84 0.98 13.76
CA MET A 274 2.41 2.17 13.01
C MET A 274 2.85 3.47 13.70
N LEU A 275 2.65 3.60 15.01
CA LEU A 275 3.04 4.79 15.78
C LEU A 275 4.56 4.92 15.90
N HIS A 276 5.28 3.80 16.03
CA HIS A 276 6.74 3.82 16.02
C HIS A 276 7.28 4.29 14.67
N ALA A 277 6.76 3.78 13.55
CA ALA A 277 7.13 4.24 12.22
C ALA A 277 6.84 5.73 12.02
N LEU A 278 5.69 6.24 12.48
CA LEU A 278 5.37 7.68 12.42
C LEU A 278 6.37 8.52 13.23
N SER A 279 6.83 8.02 14.37
CA SER A 279 7.85 8.68 15.20
C SER A 279 9.23 8.72 14.53
N VAL A 280 9.62 7.64 13.85
CA VAL A 280 10.95 7.49 13.24
C VAL A 280 11.03 8.13 11.86
N CYS A 281 10.02 7.93 11.02
CA CYS A 281 10.00 8.36 9.62
C CYS A 281 9.35 9.74 9.42
N GLY A 282 8.48 10.17 10.34
CA GLY A 282 7.63 11.35 10.15
C GLY A 282 6.37 11.06 9.31
N GLU A 283 5.42 12.00 9.35
CA GLU A 283 4.06 11.80 8.81
C GLU A 283 3.98 11.64 7.27
N ASP A 284 5.01 12.06 6.53
CA ASP A 284 5.07 12.02 5.05
C ASP A 284 5.62 10.72 4.46
N HIS A 285 5.95 9.76 5.32
CA HIS A 285 6.77 8.59 4.97
C HIS A 285 6.21 7.26 5.50
N VAL A 286 4.97 7.23 5.96
CA VAL A 286 4.31 6.04 6.51
C VAL A 286 3.04 5.71 5.74
N GLY A 287 2.75 4.43 5.52
CA GLY A 287 1.54 3.96 4.84
C GLY A 287 1.07 2.59 5.34
N ILE A 288 0.05 2.06 4.69
CA ILE A 288 -0.48 0.71 4.95
C ILE A 288 0.08 -0.25 3.90
N GLY A 289 0.57 -1.42 4.32
CA GLY A 289 1.06 -2.46 3.43
C GLY A 289 0.70 -3.82 4.01
N SER A 290 -0.59 -4.16 4.05
CA SER A 290 -1.13 -5.11 5.02
C SER A 290 -0.56 -6.54 4.89
N ASP A 291 -0.13 -6.92 3.69
CA ASP A 291 0.37 -8.25 3.33
C ASP A 291 -0.65 -9.35 3.68
N ALA A 292 -1.91 -9.06 3.36
CA ALA A 292 -3.05 -9.90 3.67
C ALA A 292 -3.92 -10.12 2.42
N VAL A 293 -4.79 -11.12 2.48
CA VAL A 293 -5.88 -11.27 1.50
C VAL A 293 -6.88 -10.13 1.64
N LEU A 294 -7.42 -9.60 0.54
CA LEU A 294 -8.36 -8.47 0.55
C LEU A 294 -9.69 -8.87 1.22
N THR A 295 -10.23 -10.02 0.82
CA THR A 295 -11.39 -10.61 1.50
C THR A 295 -10.96 -11.18 2.86
N PRO A 296 -11.86 -11.28 3.85
CA PRO A 296 -11.54 -11.90 5.13
C PRO A 296 -10.93 -13.29 4.91
N PHE A 297 -9.81 -13.56 5.58
CA PHE A 297 -9.22 -14.88 5.67
C PHE A 297 -10.20 -15.83 6.34
N ASP A 298 -10.49 -16.96 5.69
CA ASP A 298 -11.38 -17.98 6.23
C ASP A 298 -10.68 -18.76 7.37
N THR A 299 -11.28 -18.75 8.55
CA THR A 299 -10.77 -19.49 9.72
C THR A 299 -11.53 -20.79 9.95
N SER A 300 -12.24 -21.29 8.95
CA SER A 300 -12.84 -22.62 8.99
C SER A 300 -11.77 -23.70 9.21
N PRO A 301 -12.12 -24.86 9.80
CA PRO A 301 -11.16 -25.95 10.00
C PRO A 301 -10.46 -26.41 8.72
N GLU A 302 -11.16 -26.37 7.57
CA GLU A 302 -10.61 -26.74 6.27
C GLU A 302 -9.55 -25.73 5.80
N SER A 303 -9.89 -24.44 5.78
CA SER A 303 -8.95 -23.40 5.37
C SER A 303 -7.72 -23.32 6.29
N MET A 304 -7.91 -23.56 7.59
CA MET A 304 -6.80 -23.65 8.55
C MET A 304 -5.89 -24.85 8.28
N ALA A 305 -6.44 -26.01 7.90
CA ALA A 305 -5.63 -27.18 7.54
C ALA A 305 -4.82 -26.93 6.25
N GLU A 306 -5.41 -26.26 5.26
CA GLU A 306 -4.70 -25.85 4.03
C GLU A 306 -3.59 -24.84 4.33
N TRP A 307 -3.86 -23.87 5.20
CA TRP A 307 -2.87 -22.92 5.68
C TRP A 307 -1.69 -23.61 6.36
N ASP A 308 -1.96 -24.52 7.30
CA ASP A 308 -0.91 -25.27 7.99
C ASP A 308 -0.07 -26.11 7.02
N ALA A 309 -0.71 -26.74 6.02
CA ALA A 309 -0.02 -27.47 4.96
C ALA A 309 0.86 -26.56 4.10
N SER A 310 0.37 -25.37 3.74
CA SER A 310 1.12 -24.34 3.01
C SER A 310 2.35 -23.88 3.80
N ILE A 311 2.20 -23.61 5.10
CA ILE A 311 3.32 -23.25 5.97
C ILE A 311 4.34 -24.39 6.07
N ALA A 312 3.90 -25.65 6.20
CA ALA A 312 4.80 -26.80 6.22
C ALA A 312 5.59 -26.92 4.90
N ALA A 313 4.95 -26.71 3.76
CA ALA A 313 5.60 -26.72 2.44
C ALA A 313 6.62 -25.59 2.30
N ARG A 314 6.28 -24.36 2.72
CA ARG A 314 7.19 -23.20 2.70
C ARG A 314 8.41 -23.40 3.59
N LYS A 315 8.23 -24.02 4.77
CA LYS A 315 9.33 -24.42 5.66
C LYS A 315 10.24 -25.44 5.00
N ALA A 316 9.67 -26.48 4.37
CA ALA A 316 10.43 -27.49 3.66
C ALA A 316 11.22 -26.92 2.47
N ALA A 317 10.67 -25.92 1.78
CA ALA A 317 11.33 -25.22 0.67
C ALA A 317 12.37 -24.17 1.12
N GLY A 318 12.49 -23.89 2.42
CA GLY A 318 13.44 -22.92 2.97
C GLY A 318 13.10 -21.45 2.65
N VAL A 319 11.86 -21.16 2.24
CA VAL A 319 11.42 -19.80 1.88
C VAL A 319 10.66 -19.11 3.02
N SER A 320 10.27 -19.86 4.05
CA SER A 320 9.52 -19.34 5.21
C SER A 320 10.40 -18.53 6.16
N ALA A 321 9.86 -17.46 6.75
CA ALA A 321 10.57 -16.73 7.80
C ALA A 321 10.39 -17.39 9.19
N PRO A 322 11.30 -17.15 10.15
CA PRO A 322 11.13 -17.60 11.53
C PRO A 322 9.76 -17.18 12.09
N GLY A 323 9.13 -18.02 12.91
CA GLY A 323 7.83 -17.70 13.52
C GLY A 323 6.61 -17.73 12.58
N GLU A 324 6.77 -18.08 11.31
CA GLU A 324 5.66 -18.25 10.37
C GLU A 324 4.76 -19.43 10.77
N GLY A 325 3.46 -19.18 10.89
CA GLY A 325 2.47 -20.18 11.31
C GLY A 325 1.11 -19.61 11.66
N ARG A 326 1.05 -18.48 12.37
CA ARG A 326 -0.24 -17.81 12.64
C ARG A 326 -0.88 -17.34 11.33
N PRO A 327 -2.22 -17.41 11.19
CA PRO A 327 -2.92 -16.85 10.04
C PRO A 327 -2.51 -15.40 9.73
N PRO A 328 -2.52 -15.00 8.46
CA PRO A 328 -1.94 -13.73 8.01
C PRO A 328 -2.91 -12.55 8.20
N PHE A 329 -3.45 -12.37 9.41
CA PHE A 329 -4.35 -11.25 9.74
C PHE A 329 -4.20 -10.74 11.17
N VAL A 330 -4.40 -9.45 11.39
CA VAL A 330 -4.50 -8.90 12.75
C VAL A 330 -5.94 -9.03 13.27
N THR A 331 -6.11 -9.38 14.54
CA THR A 331 -7.42 -9.37 15.20
C THR A 331 -8.06 -7.99 15.07
N GLY A 332 -9.25 -7.93 14.45
CA GLY A 332 -9.95 -6.69 14.11
C GLY A 332 -9.67 -6.13 12.71
N LEU A 333 -8.63 -6.61 12.01
CA LEU A 333 -8.31 -6.22 10.63
C LEU A 333 -8.61 -7.32 9.59
N ASN A 334 -9.11 -8.49 10.00
CA ASN A 334 -9.53 -9.57 9.08
C ASN A 334 -10.87 -9.23 8.37
N ARG A 335 -10.86 -8.18 7.56
CA ARG A 335 -12.04 -7.58 6.91
C ARG A 335 -11.64 -6.77 5.68
N ALA A 336 -12.58 -6.55 4.76
CA ALA A 336 -12.31 -5.82 3.51
C ALA A 336 -11.98 -4.34 3.76
N ASP A 337 -12.70 -3.68 4.66
CA ASP A 337 -12.57 -2.25 5.01
C ASP A 337 -11.58 -2.02 6.17
N ARG A 338 -10.48 -2.79 6.22
CA ARG A 338 -9.44 -2.68 7.26
C ARG A 338 -8.79 -1.30 7.35
N ALA A 339 -8.63 -0.62 6.22
CA ALA A 339 -8.02 0.71 6.20
C ALA A 339 -8.88 1.74 6.95
N GLU A 340 -10.20 1.56 6.96
CA GLU A 340 -11.09 2.38 7.79
C GLU A 340 -10.88 2.13 9.29
N VAL A 341 -10.69 0.87 9.71
CA VAL A 341 -10.38 0.54 11.11
C VAL A 341 -9.03 1.08 11.53
N ILE A 342 -8.01 1.02 10.65
CA ILE A 342 -6.71 1.64 10.90
C ILE A 342 -6.85 3.16 11.04
N ALA A 343 -7.63 3.81 10.18
CA ALA A 343 -7.90 5.24 10.27
C ALA A 343 -8.58 5.64 11.60
N ARG A 344 -9.60 4.88 12.02
CA ARG A 344 -10.26 5.03 13.33
C ARG A 344 -9.25 4.89 14.47
N ALA A 345 -8.47 3.82 14.44
CA ALA A 345 -7.47 3.52 15.47
C ALA A 345 -6.39 4.61 15.60
N LEU A 346 -5.98 5.24 14.50
CA LEU A 346 -5.06 6.38 14.50
C LEU A 346 -5.69 7.62 15.15
N LEU A 347 -6.93 7.97 14.79
CA LEU A 347 -7.65 9.10 15.36
C LEU A 347 -7.91 8.93 16.87
N ASP A 348 -8.32 7.73 17.28
CA ASP A 348 -8.54 7.40 18.69
C ASP A 348 -7.25 7.49 19.51
N ARG A 349 -6.09 7.33 18.86
CA ARG A 349 -4.76 7.51 19.45
C ARG A 349 -4.19 8.93 19.26
N GLY A 350 -5.05 9.88 18.89
CA GLY A 350 -4.71 11.32 18.85
C GLY A 350 -3.96 11.78 17.60
N GLN A 351 -3.82 10.94 16.57
CA GLN A 351 -3.24 11.39 15.31
C GLN A 351 -4.19 12.36 14.60
N PRO A 352 -3.69 13.50 14.09
CA PRO A 352 -4.55 14.46 13.41
C PRO A 352 -5.01 13.90 12.04
N VAL A 353 -6.19 14.32 11.59
CA VAL A 353 -6.80 13.89 10.32
C VAL A 353 -5.83 13.94 9.13
N ARG A 354 -4.99 14.99 9.04
CA ARG A 354 -3.98 15.12 7.99
C ARG A 354 -2.96 13.97 7.95
N VAL A 355 -2.59 13.41 9.12
CA VAL A 355 -1.66 12.29 9.21
C VAL A 355 -2.36 11.01 8.75
N VAL A 356 -3.63 10.85 9.15
CA VAL A 356 -4.44 9.70 8.74
C VAL A 356 -4.66 9.68 7.23
N GLU A 357 -4.93 10.83 6.61
CA GLU A 357 -5.03 10.95 5.14
C GLU A 357 -3.73 10.55 4.44
N LYS A 358 -2.59 10.98 4.99
CA LYS A 358 -1.25 10.62 4.50
C LYS A 358 -1.00 9.12 4.57
N VAL A 359 -1.26 8.50 5.73
CA VAL A 359 -1.09 7.05 5.97
C VAL A 359 -2.04 6.22 5.11
N LEU A 360 -3.29 6.66 4.91
CA LEU A 360 -4.27 5.94 4.10
C LEU A 360 -3.82 5.74 2.66
N GLY A 361 -3.06 6.68 2.09
CA GLY A 361 -2.55 6.51 0.73
C GLY A 361 -1.95 7.74 0.08
N ALA A 362 -2.13 8.95 0.63
CA ALA A 362 -1.54 10.14 0.01
C ALA A 362 -0.01 10.08 -0.06
N ASN A 363 0.64 9.43 0.93
CA ASN A 363 2.09 9.20 0.90
C ASN A 363 2.51 8.26 -0.24
N PHE A 364 1.84 7.11 -0.41
CA PHE A 364 2.11 6.21 -1.54
C PHE A 364 1.80 6.85 -2.88
N GLN A 365 0.71 7.62 -2.97
CA GLN A 365 0.37 8.38 -4.18
C GLN A 365 1.48 9.35 -4.56
N ARG A 366 2.01 10.12 -3.59
CA ARG A 366 3.17 11.02 -3.81
C ARG A 366 4.37 10.24 -4.31
N LEU A 367 4.73 9.16 -3.62
CA LEU A 367 5.88 8.33 -3.97
C LEU A 367 5.79 7.82 -5.41
N PHE A 368 4.66 7.19 -5.76
CA PHE A 368 4.45 6.65 -7.11
C PHE A 368 4.40 7.73 -8.18
N ALA A 369 3.84 8.91 -7.87
CA ALA A 369 3.86 10.04 -8.78
C ALA A 369 5.27 10.58 -9.05
N GLU A 370 6.21 10.40 -8.12
CA GLU A 370 7.61 10.83 -8.26
C GLU A 370 8.47 9.76 -8.96
N THR A 371 8.32 8.50 -8.59
CA THR A 371 9.14 7.41 -9.10
C THR A 371 8.75 6.95 -10.50
N TRP A 372 7.48 7.07 -10.89
CA TRP A 372 6.98 6.57 -12.19
C TRP A 372 7.09 7.56 -13.35
N ARG A 373 7.62 8.77 -13.12
CA ARG A 373 7.94 9.72 -14.19
C ARG A 373 9.17 9.20 -14.94
N VAL A 374 9.11 8.99 -16.24
CA VAL A 374 10.31 8.61 -17.02
C VAL A 374 11.04 9.86 -17.50
#